data_AF-A0A5C9ESV0-F1
#
_entry.id   AF-A0A5C9ESV0-F1
#
_cell.length_a   1.000
_cell.length_b   1.000
_cell.length_c   1.000
_cell.angle_alpha   90.00
_cell.angle_beta   90.00
_cell.angle_gamma   90.00
#
_symmetry.space_group_name_H-M   'P 1'
#
loop_
_entity.id
_entity.type
_entity.pdbx_description
1 polymer ?
#
loop_
_entity_poly.entity_id
_entity_poly.type
_entity_poly.pdbx_seq_one_letter_code
_entity_poly.pdbx_strand_id
1 'polypeptide(L)'
;MLSENEVELLKDSHTDKQLKSQFKKIASKNPDQYFPTSELKGLEYMRKKCESCGTYFWTTHKDRMVCGDPGCAGGFDVVVNNPSKKKLSYIDVWKTIVELLEPRGYVPIKRYPCVARWNPTSEFTIASISAFQPYVITGEEKPLQRGF
;
A
#
# COMPACT_ATOMS: atom_id res chain seq x y z
N MET A 1 16.06 14.83 1.31
CA MET A 1 17.05 13.80 1.69
C MET A 1 17.03 13.65 3.20
N LEU A 2 17.31 12.46 3.74
CA LEU A 2 17.37 12.24 5.19
C LEU A 2 18.52 13.06 5.79
N SER A 3 18.34 13.59 6.99
CA SER A 3 19.42 14.18 7.77
C SER A 3 20.39 13.11 8.29
N GLU A 4 21.63 13.48 8.59
CA GLU A 4 22.65 12.58 9.13
C GLU A 4 22.16 11.84 10.39
N ASN A 5 21.51 12.58 11.30
CA ASN A 5 20.91 12.01 12.52
C ASN A 5 19.80 10.98 12.23
N GLU A 6 18.99 11.20 11.19
CA GLU A 6 17.93 10.26 10.80
C GLU A 6 18.52 8.98 10.19
N VAL A 7 19.61 9.11 9.43
CA VAL A 7 20.34 7.97 8.87
C VAL A 7 20.95 7.13 9.99
N GLU A 8 21.60 7.76 10.98
CA GLU A 8 22.18 7.08 12.13
C GLU A 8 21.11 6.36 12.96
N LEU A 9 19.98 7.02 13.24
CA LEU A 9 18.84 6.42 13.95
C LEU A 9 18.26 5.18 13.24
N LEU A 10 18.25 5.18 11.90
CA LEU A 10 17.79 4.03 11.12
C LEU A 10 18.83 2.89 11.13
N LYS A 11 20.13 3.20 11.11
CA LYS A 11 21.21 2.21 11.22
C LYS A 11 21.21 1.49 12.57
N ASP A 12 20.85 2.20 13.64
CA ASP A 12 20.74 1.65 15.00
C ASP A 12 19.50 0.76 15.22
N SER A 13 18.61 0.66 14.22
CA SER A 13 17.41 -0.18 14.31
C SER A 13 17.74 -1.63 13.93
N HIS A 14 17.86 -2.51 14.94
CA HIS A 14 18.24 -3.92 14.73
C HIS A 14 17.08 -4.86 14.35
N THR A 15 15.84 -4.36 14.35
CA THR A 15 14.66 -5.14 13.97
C THR A 15 13.78 -4.37 13.00
N ASP A 16 13.08 -5.09 12.12
CA ASP A 16 12.08 -4.51 11.20
C ASP A 16 11.05 -3.64 11.92
N LYS A 17 10.64 -4.03 13.13
CA LYS A 17 9.65 -3.29 13.92
C LYS A 17 10.21 -1.94 14.37
N GLN A 18 11.46 -1.91 14.84
CA GLN A 18 12.14 -0.66 15.21
C GLN A 18 12.33 0.23 13.98
N LEU A 19 12.83 -0.34 12.88
CA LEU A 19 13.08 0.39 11.64
C LEU A 19 11.79 1.05 11.12
N LYS A 20 10.71 0.28 11.02
CA LYS A 20 9.38 0.79 10.62
C LYS A 20 8.88 1.89 11.56
N SER A 21 9.09 1.73 12.87
CA SER A 21 8.68 2.72 13.87
C SER A 21 9.44 4.04 13.72
N GLN A 22 10.76 4.01 13.57
CA GLN A 22 11.56 5.22 13.38
C GLN A 22 11.27 5.88 12.03
N PHE A 23 11.22 5.09 10.95
CA PHE A 23 10.91 5.61 9.63
C PHE A 23 9.53 6.26 9.58
N LYS A 24 8.53 5.69 10.28
CA LYS A 24 7.21 6.31 10.40
C LYS A 24 7.27 7.70 11.03
N LYS A 25 8.13 7.93 12.03
CA LYS A 25 8.31 9.27 12.63
C LYS A 25 8.92 10.25 11.63
N ILE A 26 9.97 9.81 10.92
CA ILE A 26 10.65 10.60 9.89
C ILE A 26 9.66 10.99 8.79
N ALA A 27 8.97 10.02 8.20
CA ALA A 27 7.98 10.26 7.15
C ALA A 27 6.80 11.11 7.63
N SER A 28 6.45 11.02 8.92
CA SER A 28 5.39 11.83 9.50
C SER A 28 5.79 13.30 9.69
N LYS A 29 7.08 13.59 9.91
CA LYS A 29 7.62 14.95 10.07
C LYS A 29 7.64 15.69 8.74
N ASN A 30 8.04 15.02 7.65
CA ASN A 30 8.18 15.60 6.31
C ASN A 30 7.29 14.87 5.27
N PRO A 31 5.95 14.92 5.38
CA PRO A 31 5.07 14.09 4.55
C PRO A 31 5.20 14.38 3.05
N ASP A 32 5.47 15.63 2.66
CA ASP A 32 5.59 16.06 1.26
C ASP A 32 6.76 15.40 0.52
N GLN A 33 7.76 14.89 1.24
CA GLN A 33 8.89 14.16 0.65
C GLN A 33 8.54 12.69 0.34
N TYR A 34 7.56 12.11 1.04
CA TYR A 34 7.28 10.67 0.98
C TYR A 34 5.92 10.35 0.37
N PHE A 35 5.01 11.33 0.30
CA PHE A 35 3.67 11.17 -0.21
C PHE A 35 3.35 12.29 -1.21
N PRO A 36 2.48 12.03 -2.21
CA PRO A 36 2.03 13.04 -3.17
C PRO A 36 1.00 13.97 -2.52
N THR A 37 1.45 14.79 -1.56
CA THR A 37 0.55 15.59 -0.70
C THR A 37 -0.13 16.72 -1.46
N SER A 38 0.52 17.26 -2.49
CA SER A 38 -0.05 18.24 -3.42
C SER A 38 -1.28 17.70 -4.12
N GLU A 39 -1.16 16.50 -4.70
CA GLU A 39 -2.22 15.81 -5.44
C GLU A 39 -3.35 15.44 -4.49
N LEU A 40 -3.02 14.90 -3.30
CA LEU A 40 -4.02 14.56 -2.29
C LEU A 40 -4.82 15.79 -1.85
N LYS A 41 -4.15 16.92 -1.56
CA LYS A 41 -4.83 18.18 -1.22
C LYS A 41 -5.67 18.71 -2.40
N GLY A 42 -5.17 18.60 -3.63
CA GLY A 42 -5.90 18.96 -4.84
C GLY A 42 -7.17 18.12 -5.06
N LEU A 43 -7.17 16.89 -4.57
CA LEU A 43 -8.34 15.98 -4.53
C LEU A 43 -9.17 16.14 -3.23
N GLU A 44 -9.00 17.24 -2.50
CA GLU A 44 -9.72 17.57 -1.25
C GLU A 44 -9.47 16.61 -0.07
N TYR A 45 -8.40 15.82 -0.11
CA TYR A 45 -8.00 15.02 1.04
C TYR A 45 -7.32 15.88 2.10
N MET A 46 -7.74 15.70 3.35
CA MET A 46 -7.15 16.31 4.53
C MET A 46 -6.30 15.29 5.28
N ARG A 47 -5.09 15.70 5.68
CA ARG A 47 -4.24 14.89 6.57
C ARG A 47 -4.64 15.12 8.02
N LYS A 48 -4.93 14.05 8.75
CA LYS A 48 -5.30 14.07 10.16
C LYS A 48 -4.46 13.09 10.96
N LYS A 49 -4.43 13.26 12.28
CA LYS A 49 -3.81 12.32 13.21
C LYS A 49 -4.91 11.53 13.92
N CYS A 50 -4.81 10.20 13.90
CA CYS A 50 -5.78 9.33 14.57
C CYS A 50 -5.68 9.51 16.09
N GLU A 51 -6.81 9.74 16.76
CA GLU A 51 -6.87 9.90 18.22
C GLU A 51 -6.53 8.62 18.99
N SER A 52 -6.81 7.45 18.41
CA SER A 52 -6.56 6.15 19.06
C SER A 52 -5.11 5.68 18.92
N CYS A 53 -4.58 5.57 17.70
CA CYS A 53 -3.24 5.01 17.47
C CYS A 53 -2.15 6.05 17.14
N GLY A 54 -2.50 7.34 17.06
CA GLY A 54 -1.57 8.41 16.73
C GLY A 54 -1.05 8.42 15.28
N THR A 55 -1.50 7.51 14.43
CA THR A 55 -1.10 7.40 13.02
C THR A 55 -1.71 8.52 12.19
N TYR A 56 -0.90 9.14 11.33
CA TYR A 56 -1.42 10.09 10.34
C TYR A 56 -2.13 9.36 9.21
N PHE A 57 -3.29 9.87 8.79
CA PHE A 57 -4.09 9.32 7.70
C PHE A 57 -4.70 10.45 6.86
N TRP A 58 -5.14 10.12 5.65
CA TRP A 58 -5.78 11.04 4.73
C TRP A 58 -7.26 10.71 4.61
N THR A 59 -8.12 11.73 4.62
CA THR A 59 -9.57 11.57 4.56
C THR A 59 -10.22 12.76 3.88
N THR A 60 -11.28 12.53 3.12
CA THR A 60 -12.17 13.59 2.63
C THR A 60 -13.25 13.96 3.67
N HIS A 61 -13.50 13.09 4.65
CA HIS A 61 -14.46 13.34 5.73
C HIS A 61 -13.92 14.30 6.80
N LYS A 62 -14.57 15.47 6.94
CA LYS A 62 -14.20 16.54 7.89
C LYS A 62 -14.39 16.16 9.35
N ASP A 63 -15.31 15.25 9.67
CA ASP A 63 -15.60 14.88 11.06
C ASP A 63 -14.90 13.58 11.50
N ARG A 64 -14.19 12.92 10.59
CA ARG A 64 -13.49 11.67 10.91
C ARG A 64 -12.26 11.93 11.79
N MET A 65 -12.21 11.28 12.95
CA MET A 65 -11.14 11.40 13.95
C MET A 65 -10.20 10.18 14.02
N VAL A 66 -10.55 9.07 13.35
CA VAL A 66 -9.79 7.79 13.39
C VAL A 66 -9.41 7.28 12.00
N CYS A 67 -8.28 6.55 11.91
CA CYS A 67 -7.66 6.14 10.63
C CYS A 67 -8.40 5.06 9.84
N GLY A 68 -9.40 4.40 10.44
CA GLY A 68 -10.15 3.32 9.79
C GLY A 68 -9.59 1.92 10.00
N ASP A 69 -8.48 1.78 10.72
CA ASP A 69 -8.11 0.48 11.27
C ASP A 69 -9.26 -0.03 12.16
N PRO A 70 -9.67 -1.32 12.04
CA PRO A 70 -10.79 -1.86 12.81
C PRO A 70 -10.62 -1.68 14.32
N GLY A 71 -9.39 -1.76 14.85
CA GLY A 71 -9.11 -1.54 16.27
C GLY A 71 -9.29 -0.08 16.71
N CYS A 72 -9.18 0.88 15.79
CA CYS A 72 -9.41 2.30 16.05
C CYS A 72 -10.87 2.72 15.76
N ALA A 73 -11.52 2.06 14.80
CA ALA A 73 -12.85 2.42 14.30
C ALA A 73 -14.00 1.68 15.01
N GLY A 74 -13.69 0.75 15.94
CA GLY A 74 -14.70 -0.04 16.65
C GLY A 74 -15.21 -1.25 15.88
N GLY A 75 -14.48 -1.73 14.87
CA GLY A 75 -14.82 -2.89 14.05
C GLY A 75 -14.99 -2.59 12.57
N PHE A 76 -15.67 -3.49 11.86
CA PHE A 76 -15.94 -3.36 10.43
C PHE A 76 -17.36 -2.86 10.18
N ASP A 77 -17.51 -1.77 9.42
CA ASP A 77 -18.81 -1.18 9.04
C ASP A 77 -19.26 -1.56 7.61
N VAL A 78 -18.65 -2.59 7.01
CA VAL A 78 -18.90 -2.97 5.61
C VAL A 78 -20.27 -3.60 5.36
N VAL A 79 -20.95 -4.06 6.43
CA VAL A 79 -22.26 -4.73 6.35
C VAL A 79 -23.41 -3.74 6.52
N VAL A 80 -23.32 -2.83 7.49
CA VAL A 80 -24.40 -1.88 7.83
C VAL A 80 -24.42 -0.72 6.83
N ASN A 81 -23.26 -0.18 6.49
CA ASN A 81 -23.11 0.92 5.53
C ASN A 81 -22.35 0.48 4.28
N ASN A 82 -22.78 -0.61 3.63
CA ASN A 82 -22.07 -1.14 2.45
C ASN A 82 -21.87 -0.04 1.39
N PRO A 83 -20.62 0.39 1.13
CA PRO A 83 -20.36 1.49 0.21
C PRO A 83 -20.54 1.09 -1.26
N SER A 84 -20.59 -0.22 -1.56
CA SER A 84 -20.77 -0.71 -2.92
C SER A 84 -22.23 -0.84 -3.29
N LYS A 85 -22.66 -0.08 -4.31
CA LYS A 85 -23.97 -0.25 -4.94
C LYS A 85 -24.05 -1.47 -5.86
N LYS A 86 -22.90 -2.01 -6.28
CA LYS A 86 -22.80 -3.15 -7.20
C LYS A 86 -22.50 -4.43 -6.41
N LYS A 87 -23.29 -5.47 -6.66
CA LYS A 87 -22.98 -6.83 -6.21
C LYS A 87 -22.15 -7.52 -7.28
N LEU A 88 -20.95 -7.94 -6.93
CA LEU A 88 -20.01 -8.62 -7.82
C LEU A 88 -19.74 -10.01 -7.26
N SER A 89 -19.76 -11.04 -8.11
CA SER A 89 -19.20 -12.34 -7.75
C SER A 89 -17.66 -12.26 -7.69
N TYR A 90 -17.02 -13.32 -7.19
CA TYR A 90 -15.55 -13.42 -7.20
C TYR A 90 -14.96 -13.20 -8.61
N ILE A 91 -15.61 -13.76 -9.64
CA ILE A 91 -15.16 -13.62 -11.03
C ILE A 91 -15.44 -12.20 -11.56
N ASP A 92 -16.57 -11.60 -11.20
CA ASP A 92 -16.93 -10.26 -11.69
C ASP A 92 -16.01 -9.17 -11.12
N VAL A 93 -15.51 -9.34 -9.89
CA VAL A 93 -14.49 -8.45 -9.33
C VAL A 93 -13.23 -8.45 -10.21
N TRP A 94 -12.76 -9.63 -10.61
CA TRP A 94 -11.60 -9.75 -11.51
C TRP A 94 -11.86 -9.10 -12.87
N LYS A 95 -13.00 -9.41 -13.51
CA LYS A 95 -13.36 -8.81 -14.80
C LYS A 95 -13.45 -7.28 -14.73
N THR A 96 -14.08 -6.75 -13.67
CA THR A 96 -14.21 -5.30 -13.45
C THR A 96 -12.85 -4.61 -13.31
N ILE A 97 -11.88 -5.24 -12.64
CA ILE A 97 -10.51 -4.71 -12.53
C ILE A 97 -9.83 -4.69 -13.90
N VAL A 98 -9.98 -5.75 -14.71
CA VAL A 98 -9.43 -5.80 -16.07
C VAL A 98 -10.04 -4.71 -16.94
N GLU A 99 -11.37 -4.58 -16.97
CA GLU A 99 -12.08 -3.53 -17.71
C GLU A 99 -11.63 -2.12 -17.31
N LEU A 100 -11.30 -1.91 -16.03
CA LEU A 100 -10.78 -0.64 -15.54
C LEU A 100 -9.33 -0.40 -16.01
N LEU A 101 -8.47 -1.41 -15.96
CA LEU A 101 -7.03 -1.21 -16.16
C LEU A 101 -6.57 -1.37 -17.61
N GLU A 102 -7.25 -2.16 -18.43
CA GLU A 102 -6.89 -2.41 -19.83
C GLU A 102 -6.85 -1.13 -20.69
N PRO A 103 -7.84 -0.21 -20.62
CA PRO A 103 -7.77 1.06 -21.35
C PRO A 103 -6.62 1.98 -20.90
N ARG A 104 -6.02 1.70 -19.73
CA ARG A 104 -4.84 2.41 -19.19
C ARG A 104 -3.53 1.73 -19.58
N GLY A 105 -3.57 0.69 -20.41
CA GLY A 105 -2.40 -0.01 -20.94
C GLY A 105 -1.85 -1.13 -20.05
N TYR A 106 -2.58 -1.54 -19.00
CA TYR A 106 -2.23 -2.72 -18.22
C TYR A 106 -2.83 -3.97 -18.87
N VAL A 107 -2.03 -5.00 -19.14
CA VAL A 107 -2.58 -6.28 -19.63
C VAL A 107 -2.58 -7.31 -18.50
N PRO A 108 -3.67 -8.06 -18.32
CA PRO A 108 -3.72 -9.15 -17.37
C PRO A 108 -2.70 -10.24 -17.74
N ILE A 109 -1.95 -10.70 -16.74
CA ILE A 109 -1.09 -11.89 -16.85
C ILE A 109 -1.71 -13.08 -16.13
N LYS A 110 -1.32 -14.29 -16.52
CA LYS A 110 -1.72 -15.50 -15.81
C LYS A 110 -1.13 -15.49 -14.40
N ARG A 111 -1.92 -15.93 -13.41
CA ARG A 111 -1.45 -16.05 -12.02
C ARG A 111 -0.25 -16.98 -11.93
N TYR A 112 0.69 -16.61 -11.08
CA TYR A 112 1.79 -17.49 -10.68
C TYR A 112 1.26 -18.53 -9.67
N PRO A 113 1.92 -19.70 -9.54
CA PRO A 113 1.49 -20.71 -8.59
C PRO A 113 1.69 -20.23 -7.13
N CYS A 114 1.00 -20.87 -6.19
CA CYS A 114 1.14 -20.55 -4.78
C CYS A 114 2.51 -20.95 -4.22
N VAL A 115 3.17 -21.95 -4.82
CA VAL A 115 4.54 -22.36 -4.49
C VAL A 115 5.50 -21.54 -5.34
N ALA A 116 6.41 -20.82 -4.69
CA ALA A 116 7.31 -19.86 -5.32
C ALA A 116 8.55 -20.54 -5.92
N ARG A 117 8.34 -21.39 -6.94
CA ARG A 117 9.41 -22.19 -7.58
C ARG A 117 10.54 -21.36 -8.21
N TRP A 118 10.30 -20.07 -8.47
CA TRP A 118 11.26 -19.16 -9.06
C TRP A 118 12.05 -18.36 -8.02
N ASN A 119 11.58 -18.29 -6.77
CA ASN A 119 12.16 -17.41 -5.76
C ASN A 119 13.01 -18.24 -4.78
N PRO A 120 14.34 -18.02 -4.71
CA PRO A 120 15.20 -18.79 -3.82
C PRO A 120 15.06 -18.40 -2.34
N THR A 121 14.39 -17.29 -2.02
CA THR A 121 14.28 -16.76 -0.66
C THR A 121 12.90 -16.99 -0.04
N SER A 122 11.96 -17.62 -0.75
CA SER A 122 10.60 -17.83 -0.27
C SER A 122 10.00 -19.10 -0.85
N GLU A 123 9.36 -19.92 -0.02
CA GLU A 123 8.72 -21.16 -0.47
C GLU A 123 7.34 -20.92 -1.10
N PHE A 124 6.65 -19.85 -0.70
CA PHE A 124 5.28 -19.55 -1.10
C PHE A 124 5.12 -18.12 -1.61
N THR A 125 4.16 -17.92 -2.51
CA THR A 125 3.75 -16.60 -2.98
C THR A 125 2.98 -15.88 -1.87
N ILE A 126 3.66 -14.98 -1.16
CA ILE A 126 3.09 -14.22 -0.04
C ILE A 126 2.38 -12.93 -0.45
N ALA A 127 2.72 -12.38 -1.63
CA ALA A 127 2.13 -11.17 -2.20
C ALA A 127 2.20 -11.18 -3.73
N SER A 128 1.42 -10.33 -4.39
CA SER A 128 1.45 -10.19 -5.86
C SER A 128 2.84 -9.81 -6.39
N ILE A 129 3.57 -8.98 -5.64
CA ILE A 129 4.94 -8.56 -6.00
C ILE A 129 5.95 -9.73 -5.96
N SER A 130 5.67 -10.79 -5.19
CA SER A 130 6.57 -11.94 -5.06
C SER A 130 6.76 -12.70 -6.37
N ALA A 131 5.80 -12.60 -7.31
CA ALA A 131 5.92 -13.15 -8.66
C ALA A 131 7.09 -12.55 -9.47
N PHE A 132 7.55 -11.36 -9.07
CA PHE A 132 8.59 -10.59 -9.75
C PHE A 132 9.89 -10.54 -8.93
N GLN A 133 9.89 -11.08 -7.71
CA GLN A 133 11.06 -11.14 -6.85
C GLN A 133 11.86 -12.43 -7.08
N PRO A 134 13.21 -12.36 -7.06
CA PRO A 134 14.03 -11.16 -6.95
C PRO A 134 14.37 -10.51 -8.30
N TYR A 135 14.45 -11.31 -9.38
CA TYR A 135 15.16 -10.95 -10.61
C TYR A 135 14.58 -9.76 -11.39
N VAL A 136 13.25 -9.58 -11.39
CA VAL A 136 12.64 -8.42 -12.07
C VAL A 136 12.82 -7.15 -11.23
N ILE A 137 12.86 -7.26 -9.91
CA ILE A 137 13.09 -6.12 -9.02
C ILE A 137 14.56 -5.69 -9.03
N THR A 138 15.50 -6.66 -9.09
CA THR A 138 16.94 -6.35 -9.22
C THR A 138 17.31 -5.84 -10.62
N GLY A 139 16.43 -6.04 -11.60
CA GLY A 139 16.63 -5.61 -12.99
C GLY A 139 17.44 -6.61 -13.84
N GLU A 140 17.76 -7.77 -13.29
CA GLU A 140 18.38 -8.89 -14.03
C GLU A 140 17.44 -9.42 -15.12
N GLU A 141 16.13 -9.42 -14.86
CA GLU A 141 15.11 -9.83 -15.80
C GLU A 141 14.12 -8.70 -16.10
N LYS A 142 13.58 -8.71 -17.33
CA LYS A 142 12.51 -7.77 -17.69
C LYS A 142 11.17 -8.28 -17.16
N PRO A 143 10.26 -7.40 -16.71
CA PRO A 143 8.90 -7.83 -16.41
C PRO A 143 8.22 -8.33 -17.69
N LEU A 144 7.34 -9.32 -17.56
CA LEU A 144 6.55 -9.88 -18.67
C LEU A 144 5.84 -8.79 -19.48
N GLN A 145 5.42 -7.75 -18.79
CA GLN A 145 4.96 -6.51 -19.39
C GLN A 145 5.34 -5.32 -18.52
N ARG A 146 5.59 -4.20 -19.20
CA ARG A 146 5.51 -2.87 -18.61
C ARG A 146 4.19 -2.26 -19.08
N GLY A 147 3.30 -1.94 -18.14
CA GLY A 147 2.35 -0.86 -18.41
C GLY A 147 3.17 0.40 -18.72
N PHE A 148 2.64 1.27 -19.59
CA PHE A 148 3.33 2.47 -20.08
C PHE A 148 4.18 3.18 -19.03
#